data_AF-U9UR13-F1
#
_entry.id   AF-U9UR13-F1
#
_cell.length_a   1.000
_cell.length_b   1.000
_cell.length_c   1.000
_cell.angle_alpha   90.00
_cell.angle_beta   90.00
_cell.angle_gamma   90.00
#
_symmetry.space_group_name_H-M   'P 1'
#
loop_
_entity.id
_entity.type
_entity.pdbx_description
1 polymer ?
#
loop_
_entity_poly.entity_id
_entity_poly.type
_entity_poly.pdbx_seq_one_letter_code
_entity_poly.pdbx_strand_id
1 'polypeptide(L)'
;MLSSILFRSIFYVGYLLCFSIAIIKATPINKRQSVNETKPCPFDTIIVFGDSTCDNGNTWRLSNFTYPPSDYFYKGRFSNGPTWVEYLADFCHIKDINYAYGGATSDNQFVKAHQGNDYLNQPSVNPRTVVGNLYEQWEVLANFGAKHILINKFFNLKYLPRPPKNDFYVWLFRMKHKNVKLYILPMDKIWEEFQKPSVKKELGITDYENPCVVREDKGNTTTYTVCSILNPGQHFYWDYIHP
;
A
#
# COMPACT_ATOMS: atom_id res chain seq x y z
N MET A 1 -9.03 -15.45 25.23
CA MET A 1 -8.28 -15.87 24.01
C MET A 1 -8.33 -14.81 22.90
N LEU A 2 -9.49 -14.26 22.51
CA LEU A 2 -9.56 -13.15 21.54
C LEU A 2 -8.84 -11.87 21.99
N SER A 3 -8.95 -11.51 23.29
CA SER A 3 -8.31 -10.31 23.83
C SER A 3 -6.78 -10.32 23.68
N SER A 4 -6.09 -11.43 23.99
CA SER A 4 -4.62 -11.50 23.90
C SER A 4 -4.06 -11.40 22.48
N ILE A 5 -4.83 -11.82 21.46
CA ILE A 5 -4.44 -11.70 20.05
C ILE A 5 -4.45 -10.22 19.62
N LEU A 6 -5.46 -9.45 20.04
CA LEU A 6 -5.61 -8.04 19.67
C LEU A 6 -4.52 -7.14 20.25
N PHE A 7 -4.00 -7.45 21.45
CA PHE A 7 -2.93 -6.68 22.09
C PHE A 7 -1.55 -6.87 21.43
N ARG A 8 -1.32 -8.01 20.78
CA ARG A 8 -0.04 -8.35 20.16
C ARG A 8 -0.06 -8.28 18.63
N SER A 9 -1.15 -7.79 18.07
CA SER A 9 -1.32 -7.59 16.63
C SER A 9 -1.14 -6.14 16.25
N ILE A 10 -0.51 -5.90 15.10
CA ILE A 10 -0.56 -4.61 14.40
C ILE A 10 -1.53 -4.72 13.22
N PHE A 11 -2.47 -3.79 13.13
CA PHE A 11 -3.43 -3.75 12.02
C PHE A 11 -2.96 -2.77 10.97
N TYR A 12 -2.80 -3.22 9.73
CA TYR A 12 -2.47 -2.35 8.60
C TYR A 12 -3.73 -2.03 7.78
N VAL A 13 -3.91 -0.75 7.43
CA VAL A 13 -4.93 -0.28 6.48
C VAL A 13 -4.26 0.57 5.41
N GLY A 14 -4.31 0.14 4.15
CA GLY A 14 -3.85 0.98 3.05
C GLY A 14 -4.37 0.56 1.68
N TYR A 15 -4.55 1.55 0.82
CA TYR A 15 -5.04 1.42 -0.55
C TYR A 15 -4.06 2.16 -1.47
N LEU A 16 -3.78 1.60 -2.64
CA LEU A 16 -3.06 2.23 -3.74
C LEU A 16 -3.84 3.46 -4.20
N LEU A 17 -3.11 4.51 -4.53
CA LEU A 17 -3.64 5.75 -5.06
C LEU A 17 -2.71 6.16 -6.20
N CYS A 18 -3.24 6.25 -7.41
CA CYS A 18 -2.44 6.62 -8.58
C CYS A 18 -1.72 7.96 -8.36
N PHE A 19 -0.41 7.96 -8.62
CA PHE A 19 0.43 9.14 -8.50
C PHE A 19 0.05 10.20 -9.54
N SER A 20 -0.63 11.27 -9.12
CA SER A 20 -0.70 12.50 -9.91
C SER A 20 0.58 13.33 -9.66
N ILE A 21 1.37 13.54 -10.72
CA ILE A 21 2.62 14.30 -10.72
C ILE A 21 2.36 15.73 -10.23
N ALA A 22 3.02 16.12 -9.14
CA ALA A 22 3.28 17.52 -8.81
C ALA A 22 4.72 17.66 -8.32
N ILE A 23 5.53 18.34 -9.12
CA ILE A 23 6.95 18.61 -8.93
C ILE A 23 7.14 19.40 -7.63
N ILE A 24 7.89 18.86 -6.65
CA ILE A 24 8.51 19.67 -5.59
C ILE A 24 9.95 19.22 -5.32
N LYS A 25 10.86 20.21 -5.34
CA LYS A 25 12.21 20.12 -4.78
C LYS A 25 12.12 19.98 -3.26
N ALA A 26 12.62 18.88 -2.71
CA ALA A 26 12.76 18.69 -1.27
C ALA A 26 14.23 18.45 -0.87
N THR A 27 14.61 19.09 0.23
CA THR A 27 15.93 19.09 0.85
C THR A 27 16.33 17.72 1.39
N PRO A 28 17.64 17.43 1.54
CA PRO A 28 18.11 16.11 1.97
C PRO A 28 17.86 15.88 3.46
N ILE A 29 17.28 14.73 3.80
CA ILE A 29 17.26 14.20 5.17
C ILE A 29 18.62 13.53 5.43
N ASN A 30 19.32 14.01 6.44
CA ASN A 30 20.62 13.49 6.85
C ASN A 30 20.50 12.18 7.65
N LYS A 31 21.41 11.25 7.31
CA LYS A 31 21.85 10.03 8.02
C LYS A 31 20.84 8.89 8.20
N ARG A 32 21.08 7.82 7.42
CA ARG A 32 20.66 6.43 7.66
C ARG A 32 21.08 6.02 9.09
N GLN A 33 20.14 5.79 9.98
CA GLN A 33 20.42 5.07 11.22
C GLN A 33 20.63 3.60 10.87
N SER A 34 21.73 3.00 11.32
CA SER A 34 21.89 1.55 11.31
C SER A 34 20.80 0.97 12.22
N VAL A 35 19.85 0.26 11.64
CA VAL A 35 18.85 -0.47 12.43
C VAL A 35 19.60 -1.62 13.07
N ASN A 36 19.86 -1.53 14.39
CA ASN A 36 20.35 -2.68 15.14
C ASN A 36 19.25 -3.74 15.13
N GLU A 37 19.44 -4.81 14.35
CA GLU A 37 18.55 -5.98 14.20
C GLU A 37 18.35 -6.79 15.50
N THR A 38 18.86 -6.31 16.63
CA THR A 38 18.93 -7.08 17.87
C THR A 38 17.67 -7.05 18.72
N LYS A 39 16.62 -6.31 18.33
CA LYS A 39 15.33 -6.31 19.03
C LYS A 39 14.23 -6.85 18.12
N PRO A 40 13.63 -8.01 18.44
CA PRO A 40 12.50 -8.53 17.69
C PRO A 40 11.34 -7.52 17.72
N CYS A 41 10.57 -7.48 16.64
CA CYS A 41 9.38 -6.64 16.59
C CYS A 41 8.47 -6.97 17.79
N PRO A 42 7.85 -5.97 18.44
CA PRO A 42 7.09 -6.18 19.68
C PRO A 42 5.71 -6.81 19.44
N PHE A 43 5.49 -7.39 18.26
CA PHE A 43 4.23 -7.94 17.79
C PHE A 43 4.44 -9.39 17.41
N ASP A 44 3.38 -10.20 17.47
CA ASP A 44 3.42 -11.60 17.04
C ASP A 44 2.68 -11.79 15.70
N THR A 45 1.90 -10.79 15.27
CA THR A 45 1.02 -10.86 14.09
C THR A 45 0.81 -9.47 13.47
N ILE A 46 0.75 -9.41 12.15
CA ILE A 46 0.19 -8.30 11.38
C ILE A 46 -1.13 -8.76 10.74
N ILE A 47 -2.16 -7.93 10.86
CA ILE A 47 -3.47 -8.15 10.24
C ILE A 47 -3.65 -7.06 9.17
N VAL A 48 -3.80 -7.47 7.92
CA VAL A 48 -3.69 -6.58 6.75
C VAL A 48 -5.06 -6.38 6.13
N PHE A 49 -5.48 -5.14 5.96
CA PHE A 49 -6.61 -4.73 5.13
C PHE A 49 -6.11 -3.78 4.04
N GLY A 50 -6.54 -4.00 2.80
CA GLY A 50 -6.12 -3.15 1.70
C GLY A 50 -6.42 -3.75 0.34
N ASP A 51 -5.66 -3.31 -0.64
CA ASP A 51 -5.82 -3.68 -2.03
C ASP A 51 -4.63 -4.48 -2.60
N SER A 52 -4.42 -4.40 -3.91
CA SER A 52 -3.39 -5.13 -4.65
C SER A 52 -1.96 -4.87 -4.14
N THR A 53 -1.71 -3.75 -3.47
CA THR A 53 -0.38 -3.41 -2.91
C THR A 53 0.08 -4.31 -1.77
N CYS A 54 -0.86 -5.02 -1.15
CA CYS A 54 -0.62 -5.88 0.00
C CYS A 54 -1.36 -7.22 -0.09
N ASP A 55 -2.15 -7.45 -1.16
CA ASP A 55 -2.78 -8.73 -1.43
C ASP A 55 -1.72 -9.82 -1.68
N ASN A 56 -1.75 -10.85 -0.84
CA ASN A 56 -0.86 -12.01 -0.91
C ASN A 56 -1.46 -13.24 -1.62
N GLY A 57 -2.49 -13.03 -2.45
CA GLY A 57 -3.14 -14.06 -3.27
C GLY A 57 -4.62 -14.31 -2.95
N ASN A 58 -5.26 -13.45 -2.16
CA ASN A 58 -6.71 -13.44 -1.93
C ASN A 58 -7.48 -13.30 -3.24
N THR A 59 -7.15 -12.32 -4.09
CA THR A 59 -7.84 -12.12 -5.39
C THR A 59 -7.61 -13.28 -6.34
N TRP A 60 -6.40 -13.85 -6.33
CA TRP A 60 -6.08 -15.02 -7.13
C TRP A 60 -6.92 -16.24 -6.74
N ARG A 61 -7.12 -16.49 -5.45
CA ARG A 61 -8.03 -17.54 -4.99
C ARG A 61 -9.49 -17.23 -5.33
N LEU A 62 -9.92 -15.98 -5.15
CA LEU A 62 -11.28 -15.54 -5.43
C LEU A 62 -11.65 -15.67 -6.92
N SER A 63 -10.69 -15.44 -7.81
CA SER A 63 -10.84 -15.58 -9.26
C SER A 63 -10.70 -17.02 -9.75
N ASN A 64 -10.76 -18.01 -8.86
CA ASN A 64 -10.51 -19.43 -9.18
C ASN A 64 -9.14 -19.63 -9.87
N PHE A 65 -8.12 -18.97 -9.34
CA PHE A 65 -6.73 -19.04 -9.78
C PHE A 65 -6.45 -18.46 -11.18
N THR A 66 -7.33 -17.59 -11.69
CA THR A 66 -7.22 -17.02 -13.05
C THR A 66 -6.64 -15.60 -13.09
N TYR A 67 -6.72 -14.82 -12.00
CA TYR A 67 -6.29 -13.43 -11.98
C TYR A 67 -5.66 -12.99 -10.64
N PRO A 68 -4.45 -12.37 -10.62
CA PRO A 68 -3.63 -12.06 -11.80
C PRO A 68 -3.03 -13.33 -12.45
N PRO A 69 -2.75 -13.32 -13.78
CA PRO A 69 -2.27 -14.52 -14.48
C PRO A 69 -0.91 -14.99 -13.95
N SER A 70 -0.82 -16.27 -13.58
CA SER A 70 0.37 -16.84 -12.93
C SER A 70 1.64 -16.84 -13.79
N ASP A 71 1.49 -16.75 -15.11
CA ASP A 71 2.61 -16.72 -16.06
C ASP A 71 3.41 -15.41 -15.97
N TYR A 72 2.78 -14.34 -15.46
CA TYR A 72 3.36 -13.00 -15.38
C TYR A 72 3.35 -12.40 -13.97
N PHE A 73 2.73 -13.05 -12.99
CA PHE A 73 2.57 -12.50 -11.65
C PHE A 73 2.95 -13.54 -10.60
N TYR A 74 3.65 -13.08 -9.56
CA TYR A 74 4.23 -13.97 -8.57
C TYR A 74 3.16 -14.57 -7.67
N LYS A 75 2.80 -15.85 -7.88
CA LYS A 75 1.93 -16.63 -6.98
C LYS A 75 0.68 -15.87 -6.53
N GLY A 76 0.03 -15.16 -7.46
CA GLY A 76 -1.18 -14.39 -7.20
C GLY A 76 -1.00 -12.99 -6.58
N ARG A 77 0.23 -12.49 -6.41
CA ARG A 77 0.52 -11.09 -6.04
C ARG A 77 0.44 -10.21 -7.28
N PHE A 78 0.07 -8.95 -7.12
CA PHE A 78 0.11 -7.95 -8.18
C PHE A 78 1.53 -7.38 -8.39
N SER A 79 2.53 -8.25 -8.43
CA SER A 79 3.95 -7.90 -8.60
C SER A 79 4.75 -9.14 -9.07
N ASN A 80 6.05 -9.01 -9.25
CA ASN A 80 6.98 -10.11 -9.54
C ASN A 80 7.56 -10.80 -8.30
N GLY A 81 7.16 -10.36 -7.11
CA GLY A 81 7.63 -10.92 -5.84
C GLY A 81 6.62 -10.75 -4.71
N PRO A 82 7.03 -11.07 -3.47
CA PRO A 82 6.26 -10.78 -2.27
C PRO A 82 5.94 -9.30 -2.13
N THR A 83 4.78 -8.98 -1.55
CA THR A 83 4.43 -7.59 -1.24
C THR A 83 5.28 -7.03 -0.10
N TRP A 84 5.32 -5.71 0.05
CA TRP A 84 6.09 -5.07 1.13
C TRP A 84 5.64 -5.52 2.53
N VAL A 85 4.37 -5.91 2.70
CA VAL A 85 3.84 -6.40 3.99
C VAL A 85 4.36 -7.81 4.29
N GLU A 86 4.55 -8.65 3.27
CA GLU A 86 5.18 -9.96 3.42
C GLU A 86 6.64 -9.81 3.85
N TYR A 87 7.38 -8.87 3.25
CA TYR A 87 8.75 -8.53 3.70
C TYR A 87 8.78 -7.99 5.13
N LEU A 88 7.82 -7.13 5.51
CA LEU A 88 7.71 -6.63 6.88
C LEU A 88 7.44 -7.76 7.88
N ALA A 89 6.54 -8.67 7.54
CA ALA A 89 6.19 -9.80 8.39
C ALA A 89 7.39 -10.74 8.57
N ASP A 90 8.12 -11.03 7.49
CA ASP A 90 9.34 -11.85 7.51
C ASP A 90 10.45 -11.20 8.33
N PHE A 91 10.74 -9.91 8.09
CA PHE A 91 11.72 -9.13 8.85
C PHE A 91 11.41 -9.10 10.35
N CYS A 92 10.13 -9.00 10.70
CA CYS A 92 9.68 -9.03 12.08
C CYS A 92 9.54 -10.43 12.68
N HIS A 93 9.64 -11.48 11.87
CA HIS A 93 9.33 -12.87 12.21
C HIS A 93 7.92 -13.05 12.82
N ILE A 94 6.92 -12.40 12.21
CA ILE A 94 5.52 -12.42 12.66
C ILE A 94 4.59 -13.06 11.64
N LYS A 95 3.40 -13.45 12.09
CA LYS A 95 2.36 -13.99 11.19
C LYS A 95 1.73 -12.87 10.37
N ASP A 96 1.53 -13.11 9.06
CA ASP A 96 0.71 -12.28 8.18
C ASP A 96 -0.71 -12.89 8.05
N ILE A 97 -1.71 -12.22 8.63
CA ILE A 97 -3.12 -12.54 8.42
C ILE A 97 -3.70 -11.49 7.45
N ASN A 98 -3.90 -11.90 6.21
CA ASN A 98 -4.15 -10.96 5.13
C ASN A 98 -5.59 -11.00 4.61
N TYR A 99 -6.28 -9.88 4.73
CA TYR A 99 -7.63 -9.62 4.21
C TYR A 99 -7.62 -8.57 3.08
N ALA A 100 -6.47 -8.31 2.46
CA ALA A 100 -6.38 -7.41 1.32
C ALA A 100 -6.81 -8.12 0.03
N TYR A 101 -7.55 -7.43 -0.84
CA TYR A 101 -7.99 -7.94 -2.13
C TYR A 101 -7.70 -6.89 -3.21
N GLY A 102 -6.97 -7.28 -4.26
CA GLY A 102 -6.81 -6.50 -5.48
C GLY A 102 -8.12 -5.84 -5.95
N GLY A 103 -8.08 -4.52 -6.13
CA GLY A 103 -9.25 -3.72 -6.50
C GLY A 103 -10.18 -3.33 -5.35
N ALA A 104 -9.82 -3.59 -4.08
CA ALA A 104 -10.58 -3.07 -2.95
C ALA A 104 -10.64 -1.54 -2.97
N THR A 105 -11.80 -1.00 -2.56
CA THR A 105 -12.03 0.45 -2.41
C THR A 105 -12.28 0.79 -0.95
N SER A 106 -12.20 2.07 -0.59
CA SER A 106 -12.45 2.53 0.78
C SER A 106 -13.88 2.26 1.27
N ASP A 107 -14.84 2.19 0.35
CA ASP A 107 -16.23 1.79 0.57
C ASP A 107 -16.88 1.37 -0.77
N ASN A 108 -17.24 0.09 -0.87
CA ASN A 108 -17.87 -0.49 -2.07
C ASN A 108 -19.28 0.05 -2.36
N GLN A 109 -19.96 0.68 -1.39
CA GLN A 109 -21.23 1.37 -1.62
C GLN A 109 -21.02 2.76 -2.22
N PHE A 110 -19.87 3.38 -1.94
CA PHE A 110 -19.50 4.70 -2.43
C PHE A 110 -18.79 4.64 -3.78
N VAL A 111 -17.70 3.88 -3.89
CA VAL A 111 -17.04 3.55 -5.15
C VAL A 111 -17.11 2.05 -5.35
N LYS A 112 -17.88 1.58 -6.33
CA LYS A 112 -17.98 0.15 -6.62
C LYS A 112 -16.64 -0.37 -7.15
N ALA A 113 -16.07 -1.37 -6.47
CA ALA A 113 -14.91 -2.10 -6.95
C ALA A 113 -15.22 -2.79 -8.28
N HIS A 114 -14.48 -2.44 -9.35
CA HIS A 114 -14.56 -3.12 -10.65
C HIS A 114 -13.19 -3.71 -11.03
N GLN A 115 -12.16 -2.87 -11.22
CA GLN A 115 -10.82 -3.32 -11.64
C GLN A 115 -9.67 -2.57 -10.93
N GLY A 116 -9.99 -1.72 -9.95
CA GLY A 116 -9.00 -0.91 -9.25
C GLY A 116 -9.55 -0.30 -7.96
N ASN A 117 -8.79 0.57 -7.32
CA ASN A 117 -9.18 1.32 -6.11
C ASN A 117 -10.08 2.53 -6.42
N ASP A 118 -10.39 3.32 -5.40
CA ASP A 118 -11.27 4.50 -5.45
C ASP A 118 -11.01 5.42 -6.65
N TYR A 119 -9.75 5.76 -6.92
CA TYR A 119 -9.39 6.73 -7.97
C TYR A 119 -9.22 6.09 -9.35
N LEU A 120 -8.91 4.81 -9.42
CA LEU A 120 -8.92 4.06 -10.67
C LEU A 120 -10.35 3.88 -11.19
N ASN A 121 -11.28 3.54 -10.30
CA ASN A 121 -12.68 3.38 -10.67
C ASN A 121 -13.40 4.73 -10.85
N GLN A 122 -13.01 5.77 -10.10
CA GLN A 122 -13.61 7.10 -10.17
C GLN A 122 -12.57 8.22 -9.99
N PRO A 123 -11.88 8.65 -11.05
CA PRO A 123 -10.80 9.65 -10.96
C PRO A 123 -11.22 11.02 -10.38
N SER A 124 -12.52 11.34 -10.45
CA SER A 124 -13.10 12.59 -9.92
C SER A 124 -13.63 12.47 -8.49
N VAL A 125 -13.42 11.33 -7.82
CA VAL A 125 -13.93 11.09 -6.46
C VAL A 125 -13.38 12.14 -5.49
N ASN A 126 -14.23 12.60 -4.58
CA ASN A 126 -13.84 13.61 -3.61
C ASN A 126 -12.84 13.01 -2.60
N PRO A 127 -11.59 13.51 -2.53
CA PRO A 127 -10.59 13.00 -1.58
C PRO A 127 -11.03 13.07 -0.13
N ARG A 128 -11.90 14.04 0.23
CA ARG A 128 -12.42 14.15 1.59
C ARG A 128 -13.28 12.93 1.98
N THR A 129 -14.05 12.38 1.06
CA THR A 129 -14.90 11.21 1.33
C THR A 129 -14.05 9.96 1.50
N VAL A 130 -13.08 9.73 0.61
CA VAL A 130 -12.14 8.60 0.71
C VAL A 130 -11.40 8.64 2.04
N VAL A 131 -10.86 9.81 2.43
CA VAL A 131 -10.21 9.98 3.74
C VAL A 131 -11.16 9.74 4.91
N GLY A 132 -12.43 10.13 4.78
CA GLY A 132 -13.48 9.85 5.76
C GLY A 132 -13.73 8.35 5.94
N ASN A 133 -13.91 7.61 4.84
CA ASN A 133 -14.11 6.17 4.85
C ASN A 133 -12.92 5.43 5.51
N LEU A 134 -11.69 5.84 5.18
CA LEU A 134 -10.49 5.27 5.80
C LEU A 134 -10.43 5.56 7.30
N TYR A 135 -10.80 6.78 7.72
CA TYR A 135 -10.88 7.13 9.14
C TYR A 135 -11.90 6.25 9.89
N GLU A 136 -13.06 5.98 9.29
CA GLU A 136 -14.08 5.10 9.88
C GLU A 136 -13.55 3.67 10.08
N GLN A 137 -12.76 3.15 9.14
CA GLN A 137 -12.11 1.84 9.31
C GLN A 137 -11.21 1.80 10.55
N TRP A 138 -10.44 2.86 10.81
CA TRP A 138 -9.58 2.95 12.01
C TRP A 138 -10.41 2.99 13.29
N GLU A 139 -11.49 3.77 13.30
CA GLU A 139 -12.43 3.87 14.42
C GLU A 139 -13.06 2.52 14.75
N VAL A 140 -13.50 1.78 13.73
CA VAL A 140 -14.03 0.42 13.89
C VAL A 140 -12.98 -0.47 14.54
N LEU A 141 -11.77 -0.56 13.98
CA LEU A 141 -10.70 -1.40 14.55
C LEU A 141 -10.40 -1.05 16.02
N ALA A 142 -10.33 0.23 16.34
CA ALA A 142 -10.10 0.71 17.71
C ALA A 142 -11.23 0.30 18.67
N ASN A 143 -12.50 0.47 18.25
CA ASN A 143 -13.68 0.07 19.03
C ASN A 143 -13.75 -1.45 19.23
N PHE A 144 -13.29 -2.23 18.25
CA PHE A 144 -13.16 -3.68 18.36
C PHE A 144 -11.95 -4.14 19.18
N GLY A 145 -11.14 -3.21 19.68
CA GLY A 145 -10.09 -3.46 20.67
C GLY A 145 -8.65 -3.46 20.12
N ALA A 146 -8.44 -3.10 18.85
CA ALA A 146 -7.10 -2.94 18.30
C ALA A 146 -6.29 -1.91 19.11
N LYS A 147 -5.04 -2.24 19.46
CA LYS A 147 -4.14 -1.35 20.22
C LYS A 147 -3.03 -0.73 19.39
N HIS A 148 -2.73 -1.33 18.24
CA HIS A 148 -1.68 -0.87 17.34
C HIS A 148 -2.24 -0.86 15.92
N ILE A 149 -2.30 0.32 15.31
CA ILE A 149 -2.80 0.51 13.95
C ILE A 149 -1.70 1.20 13.14
N LEU A 150 -1.32 0.63 12.01
CA LEU A 150 -0.40 1.18 11.02
C LEU A 150 -1.21 1.62 9.80
N ILE A 151 -1.00 2.86 9.35
CA ILE A 151 -1.67 3.41 8.17
C ILE A 151 -0.65 3.96 7.19
N ASN A 152 -0.98 3.94 5.90
CA ASN A 152 -0.18 4.65 4.89
C ASN A 152 -0.61 6.12 4.77
N LYS A 153 0.37 7.02 4.80
CA LYS A 153 0.19 8.41 4.41
C LYS A 153 0.58 8.61 2.95
N PHE A 154 -0.37 8.41 2.06
CA PHE A 154 -0.23 8.73 0.64
C PHE A 154 -0.62 10.17 0.31
N PHE A 155 -1.46 10.80 1.14
CA PHE A 155 -1.99 12.13 0.86
C PHE A 155 -1.04 13.24 1.33
N ASN A 156 -0.52 14.00 0.38
CA ASN A 156 0.00 15.33 0.69
C ASN A 156 -1.15 16.34 0.69
N LEU A 157 -1.86 16.41 1.82
CA LEU A 157 -3.08 17.21 1.98
C LEU A 157 -2.88 18.70 1.71
N LYS A 158 -1.63 19.20 1.66
CA LYS A 158 -1.28 20.58 1.36
C LYS A 158 -1.69 21.04 -0.05
N TYR A 159 -1.92 20.10 -0.98
CA TYR A 159 -2.31 20.41 -2.36
C TYR A 159 -3.82 20.41 -2.60
N LEU A 160 -4.63 20.11 -1.58
CA LEU A 160 -6.08 20.24 -1.70
C LEU A 160 -6.46 21.73 -1.84
N PRO A 161 -7.51 22.08 -2.60
CA PRO A 161 -7.98 23.48 -2.73
C PRO A 161 -8.29 24.18 -1.39
N ARG A 162 -8.56 23.40 -0.34
CA ARG A 162 -8.62 23.85 1.07
C ARG A 162 -7.90 22.82 1.93
N PRO A 163 -6.58 22.93 2.09
CA PRO A 163 -5.81 21.95 2.85
C PRO A 163 -6.20 22.07 4.33
N PRO A 164 -6.57 20.97 5.02
CA PRO A 164 -6.75 21.03 6.45
C PRO A 164 -5.42 21.42 7.11
N LYS A 165 -5.46 22.36 8.06
CA LYS A 165 -4.25 22.90 8.71
C LYS A 165 -3.41 21.83 9.45
N ASN A 166 -4.04 20.69 9.79
CA ASN A 166 -3.45 19.51 10.42
C ASN A 166 -4.05 18.25 9.76
N ASP A 167 -3.44 17.08 9.94
CA ASP A 167 -4.10 15.78 9.69
C ASP A 167 -5.28 15.64 10.68
N PHE A 168 -6.41 16.30 10.41
CA PHE A 168 -7.55 16.44 11.33
C PHE A 168 -8.03 15.08 11.84
N TYR A 169 -8.14 14.09 10.95
CA TYR A 169 -8.56 12.74 11.30
C TYR A 169 -7.55 12.00 12.17
N VAL A 170 -6.24 12.19 11.95
CA VAL A 170 -5.20 11.63 12.82
C VAL A 170 -5.26 12.27 14.21
N TRP A 171 -5.41 13.59 14.27
CA TRP A 171 -5.56 14.31 15.54
C TRP A 171 -6.81 13.86 16.29
N LEU A 172 -7.96 13.80 15.61
CA LEU A 172 -9.24 13.39 16.16
C LEU A 172 -9.17 11.94 16.67
N PHE A 173 -8.60 11.03 15.89
CA PHE A 173 -8.41 9.64 16.27
C PHE A 173 -7.59 9.53 17.56
N ARG A 174 -6.43 10.20 17.63
CA ARG A 174 -5.56 10.18 18.81
C ARG A 174 -6.24 10.76 20.07
N MET A 175 -7.09 11.75 19.89
CA MET A 175 -7.87 12.34 20.99
C MET A 175 -8.94 11.39 21.53
N LYS A 176 -9.63 10.67 20.63
CA LYS A 176 -10.73 9.75 20.97
C LYS A 176 -10.21 8.40 21.50
N HIS A 177 -9.11 7.89 20.94
CA HIS A 177 -8.55 6.56 21.20
C HIS A 177 -7.17 6.64 21.85
N LYS A 178 -7.08 7.27 23.02
CA LYS A 178 -5.80 7.51 23.74
C LYS A 178 -5.01 6.24 24.08
N ASN A 179 -5.69 5.10 24.14
CA ASN A 179 -5.11 3.79 24.41
C ASN A 179 -4.72 3.01 23.15
N VAL A 180 -4.88 3.60 21.96
CA VAL A 180 -4.50 3.00 20.68
C VAL A 180 -3.33 3.78 20.10
N LYS A 181 -2.25 3.08 19.76
CA LYS A 181 -1.08 3.66 19.12
C LYS A 181 -1.24 3.61 17.60
N LEU A 182 -1.43 4.80 17.01
CA LEU A 182 -1.50 4.99 15.55
C LEU A 182 -0.11 5.32 14.98
N TYR A 183 0.43 4.37 14.22
CA TYR A 183 1.66 4.46 13.44
C TYR A 183 1.32 4.93 12.01
N ILE A 184 2.15 5.80 11.44
CA ILE A 184 1.93 6.37 10.12
C ILE A 184 3.17 6.10 9.27
N LEU A 185 3.01 5.35 8.19
CA LEU A 185 4.06 5.14 7.20
C LEU A 185 4.09 6.36 6.26
N PRO A 186 5.19 7.14 6.22
CA PRO A 186 5.26 8.39 5.45
C PRO A 186 5.58 8.10 3.99
N MET A 187 4.64 7.47 3.28
CA MET A 187 4.81 7.08 1.87
C MET A 187 5.07 8.28 0.95
N ASP A 188 4.49 9.44 1.26
CA ASP A 188 4.79 10.72 0.61
C ASP A 188 6.29 11.08 0.65
N LYS A 189 6.93 10.95 1.81
CA LYS A 189 8.37 11.22 1.96
C LYS A 189 9.24 10.13 1.34
N ILE A 190 8.84 8.87 1.48
CA ILE A 190 9.53 7.75 0.82
C ILE A 190 9.53 7.97 -0.69
N TRP A 191 8.40 8.42 -1.25
CA TRP A 191 8.29 8.77 -2.66
C TRP A 191 9.21 9.94 -3.04
N GLU A 192 9.21 11.03 -2.26
CA GLU A 192 10.11 12.18 -2.49
C GLU A 192 11.60 11.77 -2.46
N GLU A 193 11.99 10.90 -1.53
CA GLU A 193 13.36 10.34 -1.46
C GLU A 193 13.67 9.45 -2.66
N PHE A 194 12.73 8.58 -3.04
CA PHE A 194 12.86 7.71 -4.21
C PHE A 194 13.05 8.50 -5.50
N GLN A 195 12.50 9.72 -5.62
CA GLN A 195 12.70 10.55 -6.80
C GLN A 195 14.16 11.01 -7.00
N LYS A 196 15.03 10.91 -5.99
CA LYS A 196 16.43 11.34 -6.09
C LYS A 196 17.24 10.38 -6.97
N PRO A 197 17.99 10.88 -7.99
CA PRO A 197 18.79 10.01 -8.87
C PRO A 197 19.81 9.13 -8.13
N SER A 198 20.38 9.63 -7.04
CA SER A 198 21.32 8.87 -6.22
C SER A 198 20.67 7.65 -5.56
N VAL A 199 19.42 7.79 -5.09
CA VAL A 199 18.67 6.71 -4.46
C VAL A 199 18.27 5.67 -5.50
N LYS A 200 17.75 6.09 -6.67
CA LYS A 200 17.44 5.17 -7.78
C LYS A 200 18.67 4.37 -8.22
N LYS A 201 19.83 5.04 -8.32
CA LYS A 201 21.10 4.40 -8.65
C LYS A 201 21.54 3.39 -7.57
N GLU A 202 21.40 3.71 -6.29
CA GLU A 202 21.70 2.80 -5.18
C GLU A 202 20.79 1.57 -5.20
N LEU A 203 19.52 1.75 -5.56
CA LEU A 203 18.53 0.67 -5.71
C LEU A 203 18.67 -0.12 -7.02
N GLY A 204 19.54 0.29 -7.94
CA GLY A 204 19.71 -0.35 -9.25
C GLY A 204 18.54 -0.14 -10.21
N ILE A 205 17.65 0.82 -9.94
CA ILE A 205 16.48 1.10 -10.77
C ILE A 205 16.86 2.07 -11.88
N THR A 206 16.69 1.64 -13.12
CA THR A 206 17.02 2.41 -14.33
C THR A 206 15.81 2.79 -15.16
N ASP A 207 14.72 2.04 -15.08
CA ASP A 207 13.43 2.38 -15.70
C ASP A 207 12.37 2.65 -14.62
N TYR A 208 11.80 3.84 -14.64
CA TYR A 208 10.80 4.30 -13.66
C TYR A 208 9.56 4.89 -14.33
N GLU A 209 9.47 4.80 -15.65
CA GLU A 209 8.36 5.33 -16.45
C GLU A 209 7.58 4.20 -17.13
N ASN A 210 8.25 3.10 -17.48
CA ASN A 210 7.64 2.00 -18.20
C ASN A 210 7.44 0.77 -17.31
N PRO A 211 6.28 0.10 -17.42
CA PRO A 211 6.04 -1.16 -16.74
C PRO A 211 6.90 -2.28 -17.34
N CYS A 212 7.24 -3.28 -16.53
CA CYS A 212 7.88 -4.49 -17.04
C CYS A 212 6.88 -5.39 -17.79
N VAL A 213 5.66 -5.54 -17.27
CA VAL A 213 4.58 -6.32 -17.87
C VAL A 213 3.57 -5.38 -18.52
N VAL A 214 3.38 -5.55 -19.82
CA VAL A 214 2.37 -4.81 -20.58
C VAL A 214 1.28 -5.77 -21.01
N ARG A 215 0.03 -5.44 -20.64
CA ARG A 215 -1.17 -6.10 -21.14
C ARG A 215 -1.71 -5.33 -22.33
N GLU A 216 -1.87 -5.99 -23.47
CA GLU A 216 -2.54 -5.47 -24.65
C GLU A 216 -3.82 -6.26 -24.94
N ASP A 217 -4.96 -5.59 -24.96
CA ASP A 217 -6.23 -6.15 -25.39
C ASP A 217 -6.53 -5.70 -26.83
N LYS A 218 -6.53 -6.63 -27.79
CA LYS A 218 -6.86 -6.39 -29.21
C LYS A 218 -8.07 -7.24 -29.62
N GLY A 219 -9.26 -6.63 -29.61
CA GLY A 219 -10.52 -7.33 -29.84
C GLY A 219 -10.80 -8.32 -28.71
N ASN A 220 -10.92 -9.61 -29.05
CA ASN A 220 -11.13 -10.69 -28.07
C ASN A 220 -9.82 -11.36 -27.61
N THR A 221 -8.67 -10.86 -28.08
CA THR A 221 -7.36 -11.44 -27.76
C THR A 221 -6.64 -10.54 -26.74
N THR A 222 -6.25 -11.13 -25.61
CA THR A 222 -5.35 -10.50 -24.64
C THR A 222 -3.96 -11.08 -24.80
N THR A 223 -2.97 -10.23 -24.98
CA THR A 223 -1.54 -10.60 -25.02
C THR A 223 -0.77 -9.88 -23.93
N TYR A 224 0.23 -10.54 -23.37
CA TYR A 224 1.14 -9.96 -22.40
C TYR A 224 2.56 -9.98 -22.95
N THR A 225 3.28 -8.88 -22.78
CA THR A 225 4.73 -8.80 -23.01
C THR A 225 5.42 -8.51 -21.70
N VAL A 226 6.60 -9.11 -21.51
CA VAL A 226 7.44 -8.91 -20.32
C VAL A 226 8.73 -8.26 -20.78
N CYS A 227 9.23 -7.32 -19.98
CA CYS A 227 10.53 -6.70 -20.17
C CYS A 227 11.64 -7.77 -20.18
N SER A 228 12.83 -7.41 -20.66
CA SER A 228 13.94 -8.35 -20.77
C SER A 228 14.17 -9.09 -19.43
N ILE A 229 14.10 -10.42 -19.48
CA ILE A 229 14.29 -11.34 -18.33
C ILE A 229 15.64 -11.10 -17.63
N LEU A 230 16.60 -10.48 -18.31
CA LEU A 230 17.93 -10.26 -17.77
C LEU A 230 17.94 -9.37 -16.52
N ASN A 231 16.99 -8.42 -16.34
CA ASN A 231 16.95 -7.57 -15.14
C ASN A 231 15.54 -6.96 -14.84
N PRO A 232 14.53 -7.75 -14.41
CA PRO A 232 13.25 -7.18 -13.97
C PRO A 232 13.41 -6.20 -12.79
N GLY A 233 14.43 -6.37 -11.95
CA GLY A 233 14.74 -5.47 -10.83
C GLY A 233 15.24 -4.07 -11.22
N GLN A 234 15.42 -3.80 -12.52
CA GLN A 234 15.72 -2.46 -13.03
C GLN A 234 14.48 -1.61 -13.27
N HIS A 235 13.29 -2.22 -13.33
CA HIS A 235 12.02 -1.53 -13.46
C HIS A 235 11.44 -1.22 -12.08
N PHE A 236 10.96 0.00 -11.89
CA PHE A 236 10.19 0.35 -10.69
C PHE A 236 8.76 -0.20 -10.73
N TYR A 237 8.17 -0.28 -11.92
CA TYR A 237 6.80 -0.70 -12.14
C TYR A 237 6.77 -2.11 -12.72
N TRP A 238 6.09 -3.04 -12.05
CA TRP A 238 5.80 -4.35 -12.60
C TRP A 238 4.74 -4.29 -13.68
N ASP A 239 3.63 -3.59 -13.46
CA ASP A 239 2.63 -3.25 -14.48
C ASP A 239 2.35 -1.73 -14.43
N TYR A 240 1.32 -1.24 -15.14
CA TYR A 240 1.03 0.20 -15.22
C TYR A 240 0.80 0.91 -13.88
N ILE A 241 0.53 0.18 -12.79
CA ILE A 241 0.17 0.78 -11.50
C ILE A 241 0.89 0.15 -10.31
N HIS A 242 1.41 -1.08 -10.44
CA HIS A 242 2.04 -1.80 -9.34
C HIS A 242 3.57 -1.79 -9.44
N PRO A 243 4.28 -1.68 -8.30
CA PRO A 243 5.73 -1.85 -8.26
C PRO A 243 6.17 -3.31 -8.39
#